data_AF-A0A1X1BTF6-F1
#
_entry.id   AF-A0A1X1BTF6-F1
#
_cell.length_a   1.000
_cell.length_b   1.000
_cell.length_c   1.000
_cell.angle_alpha   90.00
_cell.angle_beta   90.00
_cell.angle_gamma   90.00
#
_symmetry.space_group_name_H-M   'P 1'
#
loop_
_entity.id
_entity.type
_entity.pdbx_description
1 polymer ?
#
loop_
_entity_poly.entity_id
_entity_poly.type
_entity_poly.pdbx_seq_one_letter_code
_entity_poly.pdbx_strand_id
1 'polypeptide(L)' 'MREINQTEISAVSGAGLTEFIGNVNDALTQVSALFDNTVKSLAESTVIQDEIALSYKAFGLSVAKTLLSAFSGFLAKLAA' A
#
# COMPACT_ATOMS: atom_id res chain seq x y z
N MET A 1 -15.19 -29.76 -30.69
CA MET A 1 -14.92 -29.15 -29.36
C MET A 1 -13.59 -28.43 -29.47
N ARG A 2 -13.49 -27.16 -29.04
CA ARG A 2 -12.24 -26.39 -29.10
C ARG A 2 -11.39 -26.78 -27.89
N GLU A 3 -10.13 -27.19 -28.09
CA GLU A 3 -9.18 -27.35 -26.99
C GLU A 3 -8.92 -25.97 -26.39
N ILE A 4 -9.22 -25.83 -25.10
CA ILE A 4 -8.94 -24.60 -24.35
C ILE A 4 -7.46 -24.64 -23.97
N ASN A 5 -6.71 -23.64 -24.43
CA ASN A 5 -5.29 -23.50 -24.09
C ASN A 5 -5.15 -23.24 -22.58
N GLN A 6 -4.16 -23.86 -21.92
CA GLN A 6 -3.83 -23.64 -20.51
C GLN A 6 -3.72 -22.15 -20.13
N THR A 7 -3.27 -21.31 -21.07
CA THR A 7 -3.20 -19.85 -20.94
C THR A 7 -4.59 -19.20 -20.84
N GLU A 8 -5.56 -19.67 -21.63
CA GLU A 8 -6.96 -19.21 -21.54
C GLU A 8 -7.59 -19.68 -20.22
N ILE A 9 -7.23 -20.88 -19.74
CA ILE A 9 -7.68 -21.39 -18.43
C ILE A 9 -7.11 -20.53 -17.30
N SER A 10 -5.81 -20.24 -17.30
CA SER A 10 -5.15 -19.41 -16.27
C SER A 10 -5.67 -17.97 -16.24
N ALA A 11 -5.96 -17.39 -17.39
CA ALA A 11 -6.52 -16.03 -17.50
C ALA A 11 -7.97 -15.96 -16.98
N VAL A 12 -8.77 -17.02 -17.18
CA VAL A 12 -10.15 -17.10 -16.69
C VAL A 12 -10.22 -17.58 -15.23
N SER A 13 -9.24 -18.35 -14.76
CA SER A 13 -9.19 -18.90 -13.40
C SER A 13 -8.54 -17.98 -12.36
N GLY A 14 -8.00 -16.81 -12.77
CA GLY A 14 -7.27 -15.92 -11.88
C GLY A 14 -5.92 -16.48 -11.40
N ALA A 15 -5.32 -17.41 -12.13
CA ALA A 15 -4.00 -17.93 -11.77
C ALA A 15 -2.95 -16.80 -11.91
N GLY A 16 -2.41 -16.35 -10.78
CA GLY A 16 -1.50 -15.20 -10.67
C GLY A 16 -2.12 -13.93 -10.06
N LEU A 17 -3.44 -13.88 -9.89
CA LEU A 17 -4.12 -12.74 -9.25
C LEU A 17 -3.80 -12.68 -7.75
N THR A 18 -3.80 -13.81 -7.05
CA THR A 18 -3.39 -13.89 -5.63
C THR A 18 -1.94 -13.46 -5.43
N GLU A 19 -1.03 -13.86 -6.32
CA GLU A 19 0.38 -13.49 -6.25
C GLU A 19 0.58 -12.00 -6.56
N PHE A 20 -0.12 -11.47 -7.57
CA PHE A 20 -0.13 -10.04 -7.87
C PHE A 20 -0.69 -9.21 -6.69
N ILE A 21 -1.82 -9.63 -6.11
CA ILE A 21 -2.43 -8.96 -4.96
C ILE A 21 -1.49 -9.00 -3.74
N GLY A 22 -0.81 -10.13 -3.51
CA GLY A 22 0.22 -10.27 -2.48
C GLY A 22 1.38 -9.29 -2.66
N ASN A 23 1.94 -9.23 -3.88
CA ASN A 23 3.04 -8.30 -4.20
C ASN A 23 2.62 -6.82 -4.03
N VAL A 24 1.39 -6.47 -4.43
CA VAL A 24 0.85 -5.12 -4.20
C VAL A 24 0.73 -4.84 -2.70
N ASN A 25 0.27 -5.82 -1.92
CA ASN A 25 0.14 -5.69 -0.47
C ASN A 25 1.49 -5.48 0.24
N ASP A 26 2.54 -6.17 -0.22
CA ASP A 26 3.90 -6.00 0.31
C ASP A 26 4.46 -4.60 0.00
N ALA A 27 4.24 -4.10 -1.23
CA ALA A 27 4.63 -2.74 -1.59
C ALA A 27 3.90 -1.68 -0.74
N LEU A 28 2.60 -1.86 -0.48
CA LEU A 28 1.82 -0.98 0.41
C LEU A 28 2.35 -0.97 1.84
N THR A 29 2.81 -2.13 2.33
CA THR A 29 3.42 -2.25 3.66
C THR A 29 4.74 -1.49 3.73
N GLN A 30 5.59 -1.60 2.70
CA GLN A 30 6.85 -0.85 2.62
C GLN A 30 6.62 0.66 2.56
N VAL A 31 5.66 1.11 1.74
CA VAL A 31 5.29 2.54 1.66
C VAL A 31 4.77 3.05 3.01
N SER A 32 3.98 2.25 3.72
CA SER A 32 3.50 2.61 5.05
C SER A 32 4.63 2.77 6.07
N ALA A 33 5.66 1.90 6.02
CA ALA A 33 6.85 2.04 6.88
C ALA A 33 7.68 3.28 6.54
N LEU A 34 7.79 3.64 5.26
CA LEU A 34 8.44 4.88 4.83
C LEU A 34 7.69 6.12 5.34
N PHE A 35 6.35 6.08 5.36
CA PHE A 35 5.56 7.16 5.95
C PHE A 35 5.80 7.30 7.45
N ASP A 36 5.89 6.20 8.21
CA ASP A 36 6.22 6.26 9.64
C ASP A 36 7.59 6.90 9.89
N ASN A 37 8.60 6.50 9.11
CA ASN A 37 9.94 7.09 9.20
C ASN A 37 9.95 8.58 8.83
N THR A 38 9.13 8.97 7.85
CA THR A 38 9.01 10.37 7.43
C THR A 38 8.33 11.19 8.51
N VAL A 39 7.21 10.73 9.08
CA VAL A 39 6.53 11.40 10.22
C VAL A 39 7.47 11.55 11.41
N LYS A 40 8.24 10.50 11.74
CA LYS A 40 9.23 10.56 12.81
C LYS A 40 10.32 11.59 12.53
N SER A 41 10.88 11.61 11.33
CA SER A 41 11.91 12.58 10.93
C SER A 41 11.38 14.02 10.92
N LEU A 42 10.10 14.21 10.55
CA LEU A 42 9.42 15.50 10.62
C LEU A 42 9.27 15.98 12.07
N ALA A 43 8.95 15.08 13.00
CA ALA A 43 8.83 15.40 14.42
C ALA A 43 10.18 15.74 15.09
N GLU A 44 11.28 15.21 14.57
CA GLU A 44 12.64 15.48 15.07
C GLU A 44 13.24 16.80 14.50
N SER A 45 12.60 17.42 13.52
CA SER A 45 13.04 18.67 12.87
C SER A 45 12.68 19.91 13.72
N THR A 46 13.67 20.61 14.27
CA THR A 46 13.54 21.65 15.32
C THR A 46 13.36 23.09 14.84
N VAL A 47 13.03 23.33 13.56
CA VAL A 47 12.84 24.69 13.02
C VAL A 47 11.39 25.14 13.19
N ILE A 48 11.14 26.11 14.08
CA ILE A 48 9.79 26.53 14.54
C ILE A 48 8.86 27.01 13.40
N GLN A 49 9.39 27.69 12.37
CA GLN A 49 8.58 28.10 11.20
C GLN A 49 8.21 26.92 10.29
N ASP A 50 9.07 25.92 10.24
CA ASP A 50 8.84 24.68 9.51
C ASP A 50 7.88 23.76 10.29
N GLU A 51 7.85 23.84 11.61
CA GLU A 51 7.07 22.97 12.50
C GLU A 51 5.55 22.93 12.17
N ILE A 52 4.93 24.07 11.83
CA ILE A 52 3.50 24.11 11.43
C ILE A 52 3.29 23.46 10.06
N ALA A 53 4.14 23.78 9.09
CA ALA A 53 4.06 23.20 7.74
C ALA A 53 4.37 21.70 7.73
N LEU A 54 5.35 21.28 8.53
CA LEU A 54 5.73 19.88 8.76
C LEU A 54 4.63 19.13 9.50
N SER A 55 3.96 19.74 10.48
CA SER A 55 2.83 19.14 11.19
C SER A 55 1.64 18.87 10.25
N TYR A 56 1.32 19.82 9.36
CA TYR A 56 0.26 19.62 8.36
C TYR A 56 0.61 18.50 7.37
N LYS A 57 1.87 18.43 6.95
CA LYS A 57 2.37 17.33 6.09
C LYS A 57 2.34 15.98 6.82
N ALA A 58 2.74 15.93 8.09
CA ALA A 58 2.69 14.73 8.92
C ALA A 58 1.24 14.24 9.13
N PHE A 59 0.30 15.16 9.34
CA PHE A 59 -1.13 14.84 9.41
C PHE A 59 -1.66 14.27 8.09
N GLY A 60 -1.34 14.91 6.96
CA GLY A 60 -1.69 14.40 5.63
C GLY A 60 -1.12 13.01 5.36
N LEU A 61 0.13 12.78 5.76
CA LEU A 61 0.78 11.46 5.70
C LEU A 61 0.04 10.41 6.54
N SER A 62 -0.39 10.77 7.75
CA SER A 62 -1.11 9.87 8.66
C SER A 62 -2.47 9.43 8.08
N VAL A 63 -3.19 10.36 7.44
CA VAL A 63 -4.44 10.05 6.73
C VAL A 63 -4.18 9.14 5.54
N ALA A 64 -3.14 9.43 4.73
CA ALA A 64 -2.75 8.58 3.62
C ALA A 64 -2.38 7.16 4.07
N LYS A 65 -1.62 7.03 5.16
CA LYS A 65 -1.29 5.73 5.77
C LYS A 65 -2.54 4.94 6.16
N THR A 66 -3.53 5.60 6.76
CA THR A 66 -4.77 4.96 7.19
C THR A 66 -5.54 4.38 5.99
N LEU A 67 -5.63 5.13 4.90
CA LEU A 67 -6.25 4.67 3.65
C LEU A 67 -5.48 3.51 3.01
N LEU A 68 -4.15 3.61 2.96
CA LEU A 68 -3.30 2.54 2.41
C LEU A 68 -3.39 1.26 3.24
N SER A 69 -3.47 1.38 4.57
CA SER A 69 -3.64 0.24 5.47
C SER A 69 -5.00 -0.43 5.29
N ALA A 70 -6.07 0.36 5.13
CA ALA A 70 -7.40 -0.17 4.83
C ALA A 70 -7.45 -0.87 3.46
N PHE A 71 -6.79 -0.30 2.45
CA PHE A 71 -6.69 -0.88 1.12
C PHE A 71 -5.85 -2.17 1.11
N SER A 72 -4.73 -2.18 1.82
CA SER A 72 -3.92 -3.38 2.08
C SER A 72 -4.75 -4.50 2.73
N GLY A 73 -5.53 -4.18 3.77
CA GLY A 73 -6.43 -5.15 4.40
C GLY A 73 -7.54 -5.65 3.47
N PHE A 74 -8.06 -4.80 2.58
CA PHE A 74 -9.02 -5.22 1.55
C PHE A 74 -8.38 -6.17 0.53
N LEU A 75 -7.17 -5.85 0.05
CA LEU A 75 -6.42 -6.70 -0.87
C LEU A 75 -6.10 -8.06 -0.25
N ALA A 76 -5.68 -8.10 1.02
CA ALA A 76 -5.45 -9.36 1.74
C ALA A 76 -6.70 -10.24 1.80
N LYS A 77 -7.90 -9.65 1.95
CA LYS A 77 -9.18 -10.37 1.89
C LYS A 77 -9.57 -10.82 0.48
N LEU A 78 -9.14 -10.10 -0.55
CA LEU A 78 -9.39 -10.44 -1.95
C LEU A 78 -8.46 -11.55 -2.45
N ALA A 79 -7.26 -11.67 -1.88
CA ALA A 79 -6.30 -12.73 -2.16
C ALA A 79 -6.58 -14.05 -1.44
N ALA A 80 -7.42 -14.05 -0.40
CA ALA A 80 -7.84 -15.23 0.37
C ALA A 80 -9.00 -15.97 -0.32
#